data_AF-A0A259SU41-F1
#
_entry.id   AF-A0A259SU41-F1
#
_cell.length_a   1.000
_cell.length_b   1.000
_cell.length_c   1.000
_cell.angle_alpha   90.00
_cell.angle_beta   90.00
_cell.angle_gamma   90.00
#
_symmetry.space_group_name_H-M   'P 1'
#
loop_
_entity.id
_entity.type
_entity.pdbx_description
1 polymer ?
#
loop_
_entity_poly.entity_id
_entity_poly.type
_entity_poly.pdbx_seq_one_letter_code
_entity_poly.pdbx_strand_id
1 'polypeptide(L)'
;MNRDTSAKPSLLAYANAARLLDRATFVRWLDFADADNRGLLFDAPDGEFAVLWNRADGYILNAVHDPASSTFPAPELWLDPWPTKTTLAIPAAGASVIQIDCIGQETSLAPGAGTVTLTLDGAPRIYRGLDCSGTQLGA
;
A
#
# COMPACT_ATOMS: atom_id res chain seq x y z
N MET A 1 8.97 3.24 18.91
CA MET A 1 9.78 4.35 19.45
C MET A 1 11.21 3.88 19.66
N ASN A 2 12.19 4.77 19.50
CA ASN A 2 13.60 4.51 19.81
C ASN A 2 13.86 4.75 21.32
N ARG A 3 15.05 4.35 21.80
CA ARG A 3 15.42 4.48 23.22
C ARG A 3 15.48 5.95 23.67
N ASP A 4 15.83 6.85 22.78
CA ASP A 4 15.87 8.30 22.96
C ASP A 4 14.49 8.97 22.78
N THR A 5 13.41 8.18 22.76
CA THR A 5 12.03 8.62 22.50
C THR A 5 11.75 9.14 21.09
N SER A 6 12.73 9.13 20.18
CA SER A 6 12.48 9.51 18.79
C SER A 6 11.54 8.52 18.09
N ALA A 7 10.79 9.03 17.11
CA ALA A 7 9.81 8.24 16.39
C ALA A 7 10.51 7.19 15.52
N LYS A 8 10.04 5.93 15.63
CA LYS A 8 10.34 4.91 14.62
C LYS A 8 9.34 5.07 13.47
N PRO A 9 9.69 4.70 12.22
CA PRO A 9 8.75 4.74 11.10
C PRO A 9 7.41 4.02 11.37
N SER A 10 7.42 2.94 12.16
CA SER A 10 6.20 2.26 12.58
C SER A 10 5.24 3.10 13.41
N LEU A 11 5.74 4.09 14.16
CA LEU A 11 4.88 5.03 14.89
C LEU A 11 4.16 5.98 13.93
N LEU A 12 4.85 6.43 12.88
CA LEU A 12 4.25 7.25 11.83
C LEU A 12 3.20 6.45 11.05
N ALA A 13 3.52 5.20 10.72
CA ALA A 13 2.58 4.30 10.05
C ALA A 13 1.33 4.03 10.88
N TYR A 14 1.49 3.79 12.19
CA TYR A 14 0.35 3.66 13.10
C TYR A 14 -0.49 4.94 13.14
N ALA A 15 0.15 6.12 13.25
CA ALA A 15 -0.56 7.39 13.29
C ALA A 15 -1.32 7.66 11.97
N ASN A 16 -0.73 7.33 10.83
CA ASN A 16 -1.38 7.46 9.52
C ASN A 16 -2.58 6.52 9.39
N ALA A 17 -2.38 5.23 9.69
CA ALA A 17 -3.46 4.24 9.69
C ALA A 17 -4.60 4.64 10.63
N ALA A 18 -4.28 5.11 11.83
CA ALA A 18 -5.29 5.57 12.80
C ALA A 18 -6.10 6.76 12.26
N ARG A 19 -5.48 7.70 11.53
CA ARG A 19 -6.19 8.83 10.92
C ARG A 19 -7.08 8.39 9.76
N LEU A 20 -6.58 7.52 8.88
CA LEU A 20 -7.30 7.08 7.69
C LEU A 20 -8.45 6.12 8.03
N LEU A 21 -8.23 5.25 9.01
CA LEU A 21 -9.23 4.27 9.45
C LEU A 21 -10.18 4.85 10.51
N ASP A 22 -9.95 6.07 10.99
CA ASP A 22 -10.88 6.71 11.91
C ASP A 22 -12.24 6.86 11.23
N ARG A 23 -13.24 6.21 11.81
CA ARG A 23 -14.62 6.14 11.29
C ARG A 23 -14.76 5.52 9.89
N ALA A 24 -13.71 4.88 9.37
CA ALA A 24 -13.80 4.13 8.14
C ALA A 24 -14.53 2.79 8.39
N THR A 25 -15.38 2.39 7.45
CA THR A 25 -16.05 1.10 7.46
C THR A 25 -15.44 0.21 6.40
N PHE A 26 -15.04 -1.00 6.78
CA PHE A 26 -14.60 -2.00 5.81
C PHE A 26 -15.77 -2.41 4.91
N VAL A 27 -15.58 -2.30 3.60
CA VAL A 27 -16.59 -2.65 2.60
C VAL A 27 -16.39 -4.10 2.14
N ARG A 28 -15.21 -4.39 1.57
CA ARG A 28 -14.89 -5.71 1.02
C ARG A 28 -13.40 -5.89 0.73
N TRP A 29 -13.01 -7.13 0.50
CA TRP A 29 -11.78 -7.45 -0.22
C TRP A 29 -11.97 -7.11 -1.70
N LEU A 30 -10.91 -6.63 -2.32
CA LEU A 30 -10.84 -6.42 -3.76
C LEU A 30 -10.28 -7.68 -4.42
N ASP A 31 -10.93 -8.08 -5.51
CA ASP A 31 -10.51 -9.21 -6.33
C ASP A 31 -9.71 -8.70 -7.53
N PHE A 32 -8.62 -9.40 -7.84
CA PHE A 32 -7.70 -9.04 -8.92
C PHE A 32 -7.48 -10.22 -9.85
N ALA A 33 -7.14 -9.93 -11.12
CA ALA A 33 -6.72 -10.95 -12.07
C ALA A 33 -5.44 -11.68 -11.61
N ASP A 34 -4.51 -10.93 -11.03
CA ASP A 34 -3.29 -11.45 -10.43
C ASP A 34 -3.54 -11.89 -8.99
N ALA A 35 -3.28 -13.18 -8.72
CA ALA A 35 -3.47 -13.81 -7.43
C ALA A 35 -2.46 -13.37 -6.36
N ASP A 36 -1.46 -12.53 -6.67
CA ASP A 36 -0.57 -11.92 -5.67
C ASP A 36 -0.99 -10.49 -5.31
N ASN A 37 -1.82 -9.85 -6.12
CA ASN A 37 -2.39 -8.54 -5.80
C ASN A 37 -3.45 -8.67 -4.71
N ARG A 38 -3.41 -7.75 -3.75
CA ARG A 38 -4.31 -7.72 -2.60
C ARG A 38 -4.82 -6.31 -2.42
N GLY A 39 -6.06 -6.22 -1.98
CA GLY A 39 -6.72 -4.95 -1.80
C GLY A 39 -7.86 -5.04 -0.80
N LEU A 40 -8.04 -3.95 -0.07
CA LEU A 40 -9.17 -3.73 0.84
C LEU A 40 -9.84 -2.44 0.43
N LEU A 41 -11.17 -2.43 0.37
CA LEU A 41 -11.97 -1.22 0.14
C LEU A 41 -12.60 -0.77 1.46
N PHE A 42 -12.50 0.54 1.71
CA PHE A 42 -13.11 1.20 2.85
C PHE A 42 -13.98 2.36 2.38
N ASP A 43 -15.09 2.56 3.08
CA ASP A 43 -15.91 3.76 3.00
C ASP A 43 -15.64 4.64 4.21
N ALA A 44 -15.51 5.95 4.00
CA ALA A 44 -15.18 6.91 5.05
C ALA A 44 -15.91 8.23 4.81
N PRO A 45 -16.08 9.08 5.85
CA PRO A 45 -16.78 10.36 5.71
C PRO A 45 -16.18 11.31 4.67
N ASP A 46 -14.89 11.16 4.35
CA ASP A 46 -14.17 11.94 3.36
C ASP A 46 -14.06 11.24 1.98
N GLY A 47 -14.79 10.14 1.79
CA GLY A 47 -14.87 9.36 0.57
C GLY A 47 -14.19 7.99 0.67
N GLU A 48 -14.53 7.10 -0.26
CA GLU A 48 -13.94 5.77 -0.34
C GLU A 48 -12.43 5.80 -0.60
N PHE A 49 -11.73 4.82 -0.03
CA PHE A 49 -10.32 4.59 -0.32
C PHE A 49 -9.99 3.09 -0.35
N ALA A 50 -8.99 2.74 -1.14
CA ALA A 50 -8.47 1.39 -1.24
C ALA A 50 -7.08 1.30 -0.62
N VAL A 51 -6.80 0.19 0.06
CA VAL A 51 -5.43 -0.17 0.50
C VAL A 51 -4.95 -1.31 -0.37
N LEU A 52 -3.90 -1.10 -1.17
CA LEU A 52 -3.40 -2.06 -2.16
C LEU A 52 -1.96 -2.47 -1.87
N TRP A 53 -1.62 -3.73 -2.13
CA TRP A 53 -0.26 -4.29 -2.06
C TRP A 53 -0.15 -5.56 -2.92
N ASN A 54 1.08 -6.03 -3.16
CA ASN A 54 1.39 -7.26 -3.88
C ASN A 54 2.17 -8.24 -2.99
N ARG A 55 2.03 -9.56 -3.21
CA ARG A 55 2.64 -10.62 -2.39
C ARG A 55 3.57 -11.58 -3.13
N ALA A 56 4.06 -11.21 -4.31
CA ALA A 56 5.03 -12.01 -5.07
C ALA A 56 6.29 -12.35 -4.24
N ASP A 57 6.72 -11.45 -3.34
CA ASP A 57 7.88 -11.65 -2.45
C ASP A 57 7.51 -12.27 -1.08
N GLY A 58 6.24 -12.61 -0.86
CA GLY A 58 5.74 -13.18 0.40
C GLY A 58 5.61 -12.19 1.57
N TYR A 59 5.87 -12.66 2.79
CA TYR A 59 5.73 -11.89 4.04
C TYR A 59 7.07 -11.67 4.77
N ILE A 60 8.13 -12.37 4.36
CA ILE A 60 9.42 -12.40 5.04
C ILE A 60 10.50 -12.08 4.02
N LEU A 61 11.06 -10.87 4.10
CA LEU A 61 12.08 -10.39 3.16
C LEU A 61 13.50 -10.86 3.50
N ASN A 62 13.72 -11.37 4.71
CA ASN A 62 15.02 -11.84 5.20
C ASN A 62 15.04 -13.36 5.44
N ALA A 63 14.28 -14.13 4.66
CA ALA A 63 14.13 -15.58 4.85
C ALA A 63 15.44 -16.37 4.74
N VAL A 64 16.45 -15.81 4.08
CA VAL A 64 17.78 -16.41 3.87
C VAL A 64 18.79 -16.11 5.00
N HIS A 65 18.36 -15.47 6.09
CA HIS A 65 19.23 -15.17 7.22
C HIS A 65 19.78 -16.45 7.87
N ASP A 66 21.08 -16.49 8.17
CA ASP A 66 21.73 -17.56 8.94
C ASP A 66 21.23 -17.57 10.40
N PRO A 67 20.44 -18.56 10.84
CA PRO A 67 19.87 -18.57 12.19
C PRO A 67 20.93 -18.62 13.31
N ALA A 68 22.20 -18.94 13.01
CA ALA A 68 23.30 -18.91 13.97
C ALA A 68 23.96 -17.52 14.10
N SER A 69 23.67 -16.57 13.20
CA SER A 69 24.22 -15.22 13.22
C SER A 69 23.47 -14.32 14.21
N SER A 70 24.20 -13.60 15.05
CA SER A 70 23.66 -12.52 15.89
C SER A 70 23.44 -11.22 15.13
N THR A 71 23.91 -11.14 13.89
CA THR A 71 23.85 -9.95 13.04
C THR A 71 22.68 -10.09 12.09
N PHE A 72 21.67 -9.25 12.27
CA PHE A 72 20.49 -9.13 11.41
C PHE A 72 20.63 -7.85 10.58
N PRO A 73 21.33 -7.88 9.43
CA PRO A 73 21.46 -6.70 8.60
C PRO A 73 20.10 -6.35 8.02
N ALA A 74 19.51 -5.26 8.52
CA ALA A 74 18.40 -4.61 7.85
C ALA A 74 18.97 -3.66 6.78
N PRO A 75 18.34 -3.55 5.59
CA PRO A 75 18.73 -2.53 4.63
C PRO A 75 18.58 -1.13 5.25
N GLU A 76 19.37 -0.19 4.75
CA GLU A 76 19.26 1.22 5.14
C GLU A 76 17.84 1.74 4.89
N LEU A 77 17.37 2.67 5.73
CA LEU A 77 15.97 3.11 5.74
C LEU A 77 15.50 3.78 4.43
N TRP A 78 16.42 4.26 3.60
CA TRP A 78 16.14 4.88 2.30
C TRP A 78 16.20 3.89 1.12
N LEU A 79 16.50 2.61 1.38
CA LEU A 79 16.46 1.57 0.37
C LEU A 79 15.09 0.91 0.36
N ASP A 80 14.55 0.72 -0.84
CA ASP A 80 13.33 -0.04 -1.05
C ASP A 80 13.64 -1.55 -0.90
N PRO A 81 13.06 -2.23 0.11
CA PRO A 81 13.41 -3.61 0.39
C PRO A 81 12.63 -4.61 -0.47
N TRP A 82 11.64 -4.18 -1.24
CA TRP A 82 10.78 -5.06 -2.04
C TRP A 82 11.31 -5.18 -3.48
N PRO A 83 11.90 -6.32 -3.88
CA PRO A 83 12.50 -6.47 -5.21
C PRO A 83 11.47 -6.52 -6.34
N THR A 84 10.29 -7.12 -6.10
CA THR A 84 9.28 -7.28 -7.15
C THR A 84 8.39 -6.03 -7.23
N LYS A 85 8.29 -5.46 -8.43
CA LYS A 85 7.39 -4.34 -8.76
C LYS A 85 6.40 -4.77 -9.84
N THR A 86 5.12 -4.73 -9.51
CA THR A 86 4.04 -5.16 -10.40
C THR A 86 3.23 -3.96 -10.83
N THR A 87 3.05 -3.81 -12.15
CA THR A 87 2.20 -2.76 -12.71
C THR A 87 0.74 -3.20 -12.67
N LEU A 88 -0.14 -2.32 -12.21
CA LEU A 88 -1.59 -2.54 -12.16
C LEU A 88 -2.33 -1.33 -12.72
N ALA A 89 -3.09 -1.53 -13.78
CA ALA A 89 -4.00 -0.51 -14.31
C ALA A 89 -5.37 -0.62 -13.64
N ILE A 90 -5.87 0.48 -13.08
CA ILE A 90 -7.20 0.54 -12.46
C ILE A 90 -7.97 1.74 -13.01
N PRO A 91 -9.28 1.63 -13.27
CA PRO A 91 -10.12 2.78 -13.57
C PRO A 91 -10.03 3.85 -12.48
N ALA A 92 -9.97 5.11 -12.88
CA ALA A 92 -10.03 6.24 -11.96
C ALA A 92 -11.45 6.79 -11.91
N ALA A 93 -11.95 7.10 -10.72
CA ALA A 93 -13.28 7.69 -10.53
C ALA A 93 -13.32 9.18 -10.96
N GLY A 94 -12.16 9.83 -11.09
CA GLY A 94 -12.05 11.25 -11.44
C GLY A 94 -10.73 11.60 -12.12
N ALA A 95 -10.42 12.89 -12.16
CA ALA A 95 -9.25 13.43 -12.87
C ALA A 95 -7.93 13.34 -12.07
N SER A 96 -7.97 12.91 -10.82
CA SER A 96 -6.79 12.74 -9.98
C SER A 96 -6.97 11.56 -9.05
N VAL A 97 -5.89 10.81 -8.84
CA VAL A 97 -5.79 9.74 -7.84
C VAL A 97 -4.70 10.14 -6.85
N ILE A 98 -5.01 10.10 -5.56
CA ILE A 98 -4.03 10.39 -4.51
C ILE A 98 -3.50 9.07 -3.98
N GLN A 99 -2.20 8.85 -4.13
CA GLN A 99 -1.48 7.76 -3.48
C GLN A 99 -0.92 8.27 -2.16
N ILE A 100 -1.14 7.53 -1.08
CA ILE A 100 -0.60 7.81 0.25
C ILE A 100 0.24 6.61 0.69
N ASP A 101 1.49 6.84 1.04
CA ASP A 101 2.35 5.77 1.56
C ASP A 101 2.04 5.44 3.03
N CYS A 102 2.72 4.42 3.57
CA CYS A 102 2.53 4.00 4.95
C CYS A 102 2.75 5.13 5.97
N ILE A 103 3.69 6.05 5.73
CA ILE A 103 4.04 7.12 6.68
C ILE A 103 3.24 8.41 6.46
N GLY A 104 2.35 8.44 5.46
CA GLY A 104 1.44 9.55 5.18
C GLY A 104 1.95 10.54 4.13
N GLN A 105 2.96 10.20 3.33
CA GLN A 105 3.37 11.03 2.20
C GLN A 105 2.38 10.84 1.04
N GLU A 106 1.92 11.97 0.49
CA GLU A 106 0.97 11.98 -0.60
C GLU A 106 1.66 12.26 -1.94
N THR A 107 1.25 11.53 -2.98
CA THR A 107 1.64 11.75 -4.37
C THR A 107 0.38 11.78 -5.23
N SER A 108 0.21 12.85 -6.00
CA SER A 108 -0.86 12.94 -6.99
C SER A 108 -0.49 12.18 -8.26
N LEU A 109 -1.36 11.28 -8.69
CA LEU A 109 -1.26 10.53 -9.93
C LEU A 109 -2.31 11.06 -10.90
N ALA A 110 -1.91 11.33 -12.15
CA ALA A 110 -2.81 11.78 -13.21
C ALA A 110 -3.26 10.57 -14.05
N PRO A 111 -4.57 10.23 -14.05
CA PRO A 111 -5.09 9.17 -14.92
C PRO A 111 -4.95 9.53 -16.41
N GLY A 112 -4.60 8.54 -17.23
CA GLY A 112 -4.63 8.61 -18.68
C GLY A 112 -5.80 7.81 -19.24
N ALA A 113 -6.62 8.42 -20.10
CA ALA A 113 -7.79 7.77 -20.72
C ALA A 113 -8.76 7.11 -19.72
N GLY A 114 -8.94 7.71 -18.53
CA GLY A 114 -9.83 7.19 -17.48
C GLY A 114 -9.24 6.07 -16.62
N THR A 115 -7.97 5.71 -16.83
CA THR A 115 -7.25 4.70 -16.05
C THR A 115 -6.00 5.28 -15.42
N VAL A 116 -5.62 4.79 -14.24
CA VAL A 116 -4.35 5.09 -13.59
C VAL A 116 -3.49 3.84 -13.54
N THR A 117 -2.20 4.00 -13.84
CA THR A 117 -1.22 2.93 -13.72
C THR A 117 -0.52 3.03 -12.38
N LEU A 118 -0.66 2.00 -11.56
CA LEU A 118 -0.07 1.88 -10.23
C LEU A 118 1.12 0.92 -10.27
N THR A 119 2.12 1.18 -9.42
CA THR A 119 3.20 0.22 -9.13
C THR A 119 2.97 -0.35 -7.75
N LEU A 120 2.66 -1.64 -7.68
CA LEU A 120 2.49 -2.37 -6.44
C LEU A 120 3.73 -3.19 -6.10
N ASP A 121 3.97 -3.30 -4.80
CA ASP A 121 4.97 -4.19 -4.19
C ASP A 121 4.42 -4.60 -2.82
N GLY A 122 5.23 -5.24 -1.97
CA GLY A 122 4.76 -5.66 -0.64
C GLY A 122 4.52 -4.54 0.37
N ALA A 123 4.88 -3.29 0.08
CA ALA A 123 4.53 -2.15 0.92
C ALA A 123 3.09 -1.71 0.62
N PRO A 124 2.19 -1.72 1.62
CA PRO A 124 0.82 -1.27 1.42
C PRO A 124 0.78 0.22 1.17
N ARG A 125 0.00 0.62 0.16
CA ARG A 125 -0.27 2.01 -0.19
C ARG A 125 -1.78 2.25 -0.18
N ILE A 126 -2.17 3.42 0.28
CA ILE A 126 -3.57 3.85 0.26
C ILE A 126 -3.81 4.67 -1.01
N TYR A 127 -4.97 4.50 -1.62
CA TYR A 127 -5.36 5.20 -2.83
C TYR A 127 -6.76 5.79 -2.67
N ARG A 128 -6.91 7.08 -2.98
CA ARG A 128 -8.19 7.79 -3.08
C ARG A 128 -8.46 8.15 -4.54
N GLY A 129 -9.72 8.03 -4.96
CA GLY A 129 -10.14 8.35 -6.33
C GLY A 129 -10.03 7.22 -7.35
N LEU A 130 -9.81 5.98 -6.89
CA LEU A 130 -9.94 4.79 -7.73
C LEU A 130 -11.41 4.43 -7.90
N ASP A 131 -11.79 3.92 -9.08
CA ASP A 131 -13.07 3.24 -9.27
C ASP A 131 -12.87 1.75 -9.03
N CYS A 132 -13.33 1.30 -7.87
CA CYS A 132 -13.27 -0.08 -7.42
C CYS A 132 -14.64 -0.77 -7.49
N SER A 133 -15.57 -0.31 -8.34
CA SER A 133 -16.90 -0.91 -8.48
C SER A 133 -16.88 -2.28 -9.20
N GLY A 134 -15.82 -2.56 -9.97
CA GLY A 134 -15.66 -3.81 -10.72
C GLY A 134 -15.55 -5.06 -9.84
N THR A 135 -16.04 -6.19 -10.37
CA THR A 135 -15.95 -7.52 -9.74
C THR A 135 -14.55 -8.13 -9.79
N GLN A 136 -13.70 -7.68 -10.71
CA GLN A 136 -12.28 -8.05 -10.79
C GLN A 136 -11.49 -6.86 -11.36
N LEU A 137 -10.42 -6.44 -10.68
CA LEU A 137 -9.57 -5.31 -11.07
C LEU A 137 -8.29 -5.79 -11.78
N GLY A 138 -7.77 -4.94 -12.68
CA GLY A 138 -6.50 -5.20 -13.37
C GLY A 138 -6.54 -6.19 -14.52
N ALA A 139 -7.68 -6.29 -15.22
CA ALA A 139 -7.82 -7.05 -16.47
C ALA A 139 -7.35 -6.25 -17.69
#